data_AF-A0A7S6VXS1-F1
#
_entry.id   AF-A0A7S6VXS1-F1
#
_cell.length_a   1.000
_cell.length_b   1.000
_cell.length_c   1.000
_cell.angle_alpha   90.00
_cell.angle_beta   90.00
_cell.angle_gamma   90.00
#
_symmetry.space_group_name_H-M   'P 1'
#
loop_
_entity.id
_entity.type
_entity.pdbx_description
1 polymer ?
#
loop_
_entity_poly.entity_id
_entity_poly.type
_entity_poly.pdbx_seq_one_letter_code
_entity_poly.pdbx_strand_id
1 'polypeptide(L)'
;MINQKLYGLFCAENCYIEDEFVIRIDNKFNTIYEIYSFFGSQIYKKYKYINSIMPDRIGFFGGSPDGFSDCLTDFLSQNNREILRIEIIEKGNEISEEDIYIFLYILSSIMVSYDSKLRVLISKEILDIYLKESKRLIDLDTDPNDFVQY
;
A
#
# COMPACT_ATOMS: atom_id res chain seq x y z
N MET A 1 2.53 22.35 8.16
CA MET A 1 2.62 20.91 7.84
C MET A 1 3.71 20.77 6.80
N ILE A 2 4.81 20.11 7.13
CA ILE A 2 5.84 19.77 6.15
C ILE A 2 5.24 18.67 5.29
N ASN A 3 5.05 18.90 3.99
CA ASN A 3 4.66 17.85 3.07
C ASN A 3 5.80 16.84 3.00
N GLN A 4 5.65 15.70 3.65
CA GLN A 4 6.61 14.61 3.59
C GLN A 4 6.68 14.11 2.15
N LYS A 5 7.89 14.04 1.59
CA LYS A 5 8.12 13.54 0.24
C LYS A 5 7.81 12.04 0.22
N LEU A 6 6.96 11.62 -0.71
CA LEU A 6 6.65 10.22 -0.97
C LEU A 6 7.32 9.75 -2.25
N TYR A 7 7.63 8.46 -2.29
CA TYR A 7 8.35 7.78 -3.35
C TYR A 7 7.46 6.67 -3.93
N GLY A 8 7.42 6.53 -5.25
CA GLY A 8 6.77 5.37 -5.87
C GLY A 8 7.55 4.10 -5.55
N LEU A 9 6.84 2.98 -5.28
CA LEU A 9 7.49 1.71 -4.95
C LEU A 9 8.36 1.15 -6.09
N PHE A 10 8.04 1.47 -7.36
CA PHE A 10 8.78 0.98 -8.53
C PHE A 10 9.19 2.00 -9.59
N CYS A 11 8.67 3.23 -9.62
CA CYS A 11 9.12 4.28 -10.54
C CYS A 11 8.71 5.69 -10.06
N ALA A 12 9.49 6.69 -10.49
CA ALA A 12 9.17 8.11 -10.38
C ALA A 12 7.98 8.45 -11.28
N GLU A 13 7.02 9.24 -10.78
CA GLU A 13 5.83 9.58 -11.55
C GLU A 13 5.73 11.08 -11.79
N ASN A 14 5.65 11.44 -13.07
CA ASN A 14 4.90 12.60 -13.52
C ASN A 14 3.55 12.09 -14.02
N CYS A 15 2.47 12.26 -13.25
CA CYS A 15 1.15 12.49 -13.84
C CYS A 15 0.12 12.91 -12.79
N TYR A 16 -0.56 14.01 -13.07
CA TYR A 16 -1.80 14.41 -12.41
C TYR A 16 -2.91 13.53 -12.99
N ILE A 17 -3.46 12.61 -12.20
CA ILE A 17 -4.60 11.78 -12.58
C ILE A 17 -5.79 12.28 -11.77
N GLU A 18 -6.82 12.76 -12.45
CA GLU A 18 -7.94 13.49 -11.81
C GLU A 18 -8.90 12.57 -11.01
N ASP A 19 -8.76 11.25 -11.10
CA ASP A 19 -9.69 10.27 -10.49
C ASP A 19 -8.97 9.15 -9.71
N GLU A 20 -8.42 9.50 -8.54
CA GLU A 20 -7.77 8.56 -7.63
C GLU A 20 -8.57 8.36 -6.33
N PHE A 21 -8.77 7.10 -5.93
CA PHE A 21 -9.21 6.76 -4.59
C PHE A 21 -8.00 6.57 -3.67
N VAL A 22 -7.84 7.47 -2.70
CA VAL A 22 -6.66 7.48 -1.84
C VAL A 22 -6.94 6.80 -0.50
N ILE A 23 -6.11 5.82 -0.14
CA ILE A 23 -6.03 5.23 1.21
C ILE A 23 -4.67 5.57 1.80
N ARG A 24 -4.66 6.29 2.93
CA ARG A 24 -3.44 6.72 3.61
C ARG A 24 -3.24 5.95 4.92
N ILE A 25 -2.05 5.42 5.10
CA ILE A 25 -1.60 4.66 6.26
C ILE A 25 -0.53 5.47 7.00
N ASP A 26 -0.73 5.65 8.30
CA ASP A 26 0.17 6.36 9.20
C ASP A 26 0.34 5.59 10.52
N ASN A 27 1.05 6.18 11.47
CA ASN A 27 1.41 5.55 12.75
C ASN A 27 0.22 5.26 13.71
N LYS A 28 -1.03 5.48 13.29
CA LYS A 28 -2.22 5.26 14.13
C LYS A 28 -2.61 3.80 14.29
N PHE A 29 -2.12 2.91 13.42
CA PHE A 29 -2.45 1.49 13.46
C PHE A 29 -1.46 0.75 14.35
N ASN A 30 -1.93 -0.13 15.22
CA ASN A 30 -1.09 -0.92 16.11
C ASN A 30 -0.78 -2.31 15.52
N THR A 31 -1.64 -2.81 14.64
CA THR A 31 -1.44 -4.13 14.01
C THR A 31 -1.64 -4.07 12.49
N ILE A 32 -1.03 -5.02 11.78
CA ILE A 32 -1.23 -5.15 10.33
C ILE A 32 -2.70 -5.45 9.97
N TYR A 33 -3.42 -6.14 10.86
CA TYR A 33 -4.84 -6.42 10.70
C TYR A 33 -5.73 -5.18 10.82
N GLU A 34 -5.30 -4.16 11.58
CA GLU A 34 -6.00 -2.88 11.62
C GLU A 34 -5.83 -2.13 10.30
N ILE A 35 -4.66 -2.24 9.66
CA ILE A 35 -4.46 -1.72 8.30
C ILE A 35 -5.40 -2.43 7.33
N TYR A 36 -5.44 -3.76 7.32
CA TYR A 36 -6.37 -4.51 6.44
C TYR A 36 -7.82 -4.09 6.72
N SER A 37 -8.19 -4.00 8.00
CA SER A 37 -9.55 -3.60 8.38
C SER A 37 -9.89 -2.18 7.91
N PHE A 38 -8.90 -1.30 7.93
CA PHE A 38 -9.02 0.05 7.42
C PHE A 38 -9.29 0.07 5.92
N PHE A 39 -8.61 -0.75 5.10
CA PHE A 39 -8.95 -0.91 3.68
C PHE A 39 -10.41 -1.26 3.47
N GLY A 40 -10.90 -2.30 4.17
CA GLY A 40 -12.30 -2.71 4.09
C GLY A 40 -13.26 -1.57 4.43
N SER A 41 -12.96 -0.81 5.49
CA SER A 41 -13.80 0.32 5.89
C SER A 41 -13.83 1.45 4.85
N GLN A 42 -12.67 1.79 4.26
CA GLN A 42 -12.58 2.87 3.27
C GLN A 42 -13.23 2.47 1.95
N ILE A 43 -12.97 1.25 1.48
CA ILE A 43 -13.58 0.72 0.26
C ILE A 43 -15.09 0.61 0.44
N TYR A 44 -15.60 0.09 1.56
CA TYR A 44 -17.06 0.00 1.79
C TYR A 44 -17.74 1.37 1.80
N LYS A 45 -17.11 2.38 2.42
CA LYS A 45 -17.64 3.74 2.50
C LYS A 45 -17.87 4.35 1.12
N LYS A 46 -16.97 4.05 0.16
CA LYS A 46 -17.02 4.58 -1.20
C LYS A 46 -17.79 3.67 -2.17
N TYR A 47 -17.57 2.37 -2.09
CA TYR A 47 -18.14 1.35 -2.96
C TYR A 47 -18.85 0.28 -2.12
N LYS A 48 -20.10 0.58 -1.77
CA LYS A 48 -20.93 -0.38 -1.04
C LYS A 48 -21.14 -1.64 -1.88
N TYR A 49 -21.08 -2.79 -1.23
CA TYR A 49 -21.42 -4.11 -1.79
C TYR A 49 -20.48 -4.64 -2.89
N ILE A 50 -19.20 -4.24 -2.89
CA ILE A 50 -18.18 -4.98 -3.65
C ILE A 50 -17.97 -6.35 -3.01
N ASN A 51 -17.77 -7.40 -3.83
CA ASN A 51 -17.78 -8.81 -3.43
C ASN A 51 -16.87 -9.13 -2.22
N SER A 52 -15.74 -8.44 -2.09
CA SER A 52 -14.78 -8.63 -1.00
C SER A 52 -15.27 -8.13 0.37
N ILE A 53 -16.37 -7.38 0.43
CA ILE A 53 -16.87 -6.75 1.67
C ILE A 53 -18.31 -7.16 1.94
N MET A 54 -18.49 -8.01 2.95
CA MET A 54 -19.82 -8.43 3.36
C MET A 54 -20.52 -7.32 4.17
N PRO A 55 -21.84 -7.08 3.99
CA PRO A 55 -22.57 -6.02 4.68
C PRO A 55 -22.57 -6.14 6.21
N ASP A 56 -22.44 -7.36 6.73
CA ASP A 56 -22.36 -7.70 8.15
C ASP A 56 -20.94 -7.60 8.73
N ARG A 57 -19.93 -7.42 7.88
CA ARG A 57 -18.51 -7.30 8.26
C ARG A 57 -17.86 -6.08 7.63
N ILE A 58 -18.48 -4.92 7.83
CA ILE A 58 -17.95 -3.62 7.40
C ILE A 58 -16.59 -3.42 8.07
N GLY A 59 -15.53 -3.57 7.29
CA GLY A 59 -14.15 -3.53 7.77
C GLY A 59 -13.35 -4.76 7.40
N PHE A 60 -13.94 -5.96 7.28
CA PHE A 60 -13.15 -7.14 6.93
C PHE A 60 -12.59 -7.00 5.50
N PHE A 61 -11.27 -7.16 5.36
CA PHE A 61 -10.56 -7.12 4.08
C PHE A 61 -9.35 -8.06 4.13
N GLY A 62 -9.62 -9.31 4.49
CA GLY A 62 -8.61 -10.32 4.76
C GLY A 62 -8.21 -10.38 6.24
N GLY A 63 -8.08 -11.60 6.76
CA GLY A 63 -7.61 -11.89 8.12
C GLY A 63 -6.18 -12.45 8.16
N SER A 64 -5.47 -12.36 7.04
CA SER A 64 -4.11 -12.84 6.83
C SER A 64 -3.50 -12.08 5.64
N PRO A 65 -2.17 -12.12 5.44
CA PRO A 65 -1.54 -11.52 4.27
C PRO A 65 -2.12 -12.05 2.94
N ASP A 66 -2.29 -13.37 2.81
CA ASP A 66 -2.91 -13.98 1.63
C ASP A 66 -4.36 -13.52 1.45
N GLY A 67 -5.14 -13.51 2.53
CA GLY A 67 -6.53 -13.05 2.49
C GLY A 67 -6.66 -11.57 2.12
N PHE A 68 -5.70 -10.73 2.54
CA PHE A 68 -5.62 -9.33 2.11
C PHE A 68 -5.32 -9.25 0.61
N SER A 69 -4.37 -10.04 0.11
CA SER A 69 -4.04 -10.12 -1.32
C SER A 69 -5.26 -10.52 -2.15
N ASP A 70 -5.99 -11.55 -1.73
CA ASP A 70 -7.22 -12.01 -2.41
C ASP A 70 -8.28 -10.89 -2.42
N CYS A 71 -8.54 -10.26 -1.28
CA CYS A 71 -9.52 -9.17 -1.19
C CYS A 71 -9.15 -7.97 -2.06
N LEU A 72 -7.87 -7.59 -2.09
CA LEU A 72 -7.37 -6.46 -2.88
C LEU A 72 -7.44 -6.74 -4.38
N THR A 73 -7.03 -7.93 -4.82
CA THR A 73 -7.10 -8.33 -6.23
C THR A 73 -8.55 -8.43 -6.70
N ASP A 74 -9.45 -9.01 -5.88
CA ASP A 74 -10.89 -9.03 -6.16
C ASP A 74 -11.47 -7.62 -6.28
N PHE A 75 -11.08 -6.68 -5.40
CA PHE A 75 -11.50 -5.29 -5.49
C PHE A 75 -11.01 -4.63 -6.78
N LEU A 76 -9.73 -4.77 -7.12
CA LEU A 76 -9.13 -4.16 -8.31
C LEU A 76 -9.70 -4.74 -9.61
N SER A 77 -10.06 -6.02 -9.63
CA SER A 77 -10.71 -6.64 -10.78
C SER A 77 -12.12 -6.06 -11.05
N GLN A 78 -12.86 -5.76 -9.98
CA GLN A 78 -14.22 -5.22 -10.06
C GLN A 78 -14.25 -3.68 -10.22
N ASN A 79 -13.26 -2.98 -9.68
CA ASN A 79 -13.16 -1.53 -9.80
C ASN A 79 -12.61 -1.13 -11.17
N ASN A 80 -13.48 -0.51 -11.98
CA ASN A 80 -13.15 0.03 -13.30
C ASN A 80 -13.28 1.56 -13.36
N ARG A 81 -13.41 2.23 -12.21
CA ARG A 81 -13.75 3.66 -12.15
C ARG A 81 -12.54 4.54 -11.84
N GLU A 82 -11.80 4.19 -10.80
CA GLU A 82 -10.76 5.05 -10.23
C GLU A 82 -9.50 4.23 -9.95
N ILE A 83 -8.33 4.85 -10.06
CA ILE A 83 -7.07 4.23 -9.64
C ILE A 83 -7.04 4.22 -8.11
N LEU A 84 -6.71 3.09 -7.51
CA LEU A 84 -6.44 3.02 -6.08
C LEU A 84 -5.02 3.52 -5.82
N ARG A 85 -4.89 4.61 -5.06
CA ARG A 85 -3.62 5.10 -4.54
C ARG A 85 -3.48 4.75 -3.07
N ILE A 86 -2.45 3.98 -2.74
CA ILE A 86 -2.08 3.65 -1.36
C ILE A 86 -0.88 4.50 -0.98
N GLU A 87 -1.00 5.25 0.10
CA GLU A 87 0.08 6.05 0.67
C GLU A 87 0.49 5.47 2.02
N ILE A 88 1.74 5.06 2.18
CA ILE A 88 2.28 4.50 3.43
C ILE A 88 3.31 5.48 3.98
N ILE A 89 2.88 6.27 4.96
CA ILE A 89 3.66 7.40 5.48
C ILE A 89 4.58 6.94 6.60
N GLU A 90 4.02 6.20 7.57
CA GLU A 90 4.71 5.72 8.76
C GLU A 90 4.08 4.38 9.17
N LYS A 91 4.87 3.50 9.81
CA LYS A 91 4.33 2.28 10.38
C LYS A 91 3.86 2.52 11.80
N GLY A 92 2.93 1.69 12.26
CA GLY A 92 2.60 1.58 13.67
C GLY A 92 3.80 1.25 14.55
N ASN A 93 3.83 1.76 15.77
CA ASN A 93 4.88 1.43 16.74
C ASN A 93 4.92 -0.07 17.06
N GLU A 94 3.76 -0.73 17.07
CA GLU A 94 3.61 -2.15 17.39
C GLU A 94 3.66 -3.07 16.16
N ILE A 95 3.68 -2.51 14.94
CA ILE A 95 3.80 -3.29 13.71
C ILE A 95 5.27 -3.62 13.45
N SER A 96 5.57 -4.90 13.25
CA SER A 96 6.93 -5.36 12.96
C SER A 96 7.40 -4.90 11.58
N GLU A 97 8.73 -4.79 11.41
CA GLU A 97 9.31 -4.49 10.09
C GLU A 97 9.03 -5.62 9.08
N GLU A 98 9.02 -6.87 9.54
CA GLU A 98 8.66 -8.04 8.75
C GLU A 98 7.21 -7.97 8.22
N ASP A 99 6.24 -7.58 9.06
CA ASP A 99 4.84 -7.42 8.63
C ASP A 99 4.71 -6.33 7.56
N ILE A 100 5.41 -5.20 7.75
CA ILE A 100 5.45 -4.13 6.75
C ILE A 100 6.11 -4.61 5.47
N TYR A 101 7.21 -5.36 5.55
CA TYR A 101 7.86 -5.95 4.38
C TYR A 101 6.93 -6.88 3.61
N ILE A 102 6.27 -7.83 4.29
CA ILE A 102 5.30 -8.76 3.66
C ILE A 102 4.17 -7.97 2.99
N PHE A 103 3.63 -6.97 3.68
CA PHE A 103 2.58 -6.11 3.14
C PHE A 103 3.04 -5.38 1.87
N LEU A 104 4.21 -4.76 1.90
CA LEU A 104 4.81 -4.11 0.74
C LEU A 104 5.10 -5.10 -0.39
N TYR A 105 5.57 -6.31 -0.07
CA TYR A 105 5.82 -7.36 -1.04
C TYR A 105 4.54 -7.78 -1.77
N ILE A 106 3.43 -7.94 -1.04
CA ILE A 106 2.11 -8.23 -1.63
C ILE A 106 1.69 -7.11 -2.57
N LEU A 107 1.72 -5.86 -2.09
CA LEU A 107 1.39 -4.70 -2.91
C LEU A 107 2.25 -4.66 -4.19
N SER A 108 3.54 -4.92 -4.03
CA SER A 108 4.50 -4.94 -5.12
C SER A 108 4.16 -6.01 -6.17
N SER A 109 3.74 -7.20 -5.73
CA SER A 109 3.35 -8.31 -6.60
C SER A 109 2.04 -8.01 -7.34
N ILE A 110 1.08 -7.39 -6.65
CA ILE A 110 -0.21 -7.00 -7.25
C ILE A 110 -0.01 -5.88 -8.27
N MET A 111 0.85 -4.89 -7.99
CA MET A 111 1.17 -3.81 -8.92
C MET A 111 1.66 -4.33 -10.28
N VAL A 112 2.41 -5.44 -10.32
CA VAL A 112 2.84 -6.05 -11.60
C VAL A 112 1.65 -6.48 -12.46
N SER A 113 0.57 -6.93 -11.83
CA SER A 113 -0.64 -7.42 -12.52
C SER A 113 -1.69 -6.32 -12.77
N TYR A 114 -1.60 -5.19 -12.04
CA TYR A 114 -2.62 -4.15 -11.98
C TYR A 114 -2.01 -2.73 -12.04
N ASP A 115 -0.91 -2.56 -12.78
CA ASP A 115 -0.11 -1.32 -12.88
C ASP A 115 -0.93 -0.05 -13.16
N SER A 116 -1.96 -0.16 -13.98
CA SER A 116 -2.88 0.92 -14.37
C SER A 116 -4.01 1.20 -13.37
N LYS A 117 -4.18 0.34 -12.36
CA LYS A 117 -5.25 0.42 -11.35
C LYS A 117 -4.76 0.61 -9.92
N LEU A 118 -3.48 0.36 -9.66
CA LEU A 118 -2.88 0.43 -8.34
C LEU A 118 -1.59 1.25 -8.35
N ARG A 119 -1.57 2.31 -7.55
CA ARG A 119 -0.40 3.14 -7.29
C ARG A 119 -0.03 3.06 -5.82
N VAL A 120 1.25 2.82 -5.52
CA VAL A 120 1.75 2.74 -4.15
C VAL A 120 2.86 3.76 -3.95
N LEU A 121 2.63 4.68 -3.03
CA LEU A 121 3.56 5.71 -2.61
C LEU A 121 3.96 5.48 -1.17
N ILE A 122 5.25 5.53 -0.87
CA ILE A 122 5.80 5.25 0.46
C ILE A 122 6.75 6.35 0.92
N SER A 123 6.85 6.56 2.23
CA SER A 123 7.87 7.45 2.78
C SER A 123 9.27 6.81 2.72
N LYS A 124 10.30 7.62 2.97
CA LYS A 124 11.68 7.14 3.02
C LYS A 124 11.90 6.05 4.09
N GLU A 125 11.26 6.18 5.24
CA GLU A 125 11.37 5.21 6.34
C GLU A 125 10.81 3.85 5.93
N ILE A 126 9.64 3.84 5.29
CA ILE A 126 8.99 2.62 4.82
C ILE A 126 9.80 1.97 3.68
N LEU A 127 10.39 2.78 2.80
CA LEU A 127 11.27 2.29 1.75
C LEU A 127 12.52 1.62 2.33
N ASP A 128 13.12 2.19 3.37
CA ASP A 128 14.29 1.63 4.05
C ASP A 128 14.01 0.22 4.61
N ILE A 129 12.84 0.03 5.24
CA ILE A 129 12.39 -1.29 5.71
C ILE A 129 12.33 -2.31 4.54
N TYR A 130 11.68 -1.94 3.44
CA TYR A 130 11.56 -2.82 2.28
C TYR A 130 12.92 -3.23 1.70
N LEU A 131 13.85 -2.28 1.59
CA LEU A 131 15.18 -2.52 1.05
C LEU A 131 16.04 -3.39 1.98
N LYS A 132 15.90 -3.25 3.30
CA LYS A 132 16.64 -4.04 4.31
C LYS A 132 16.21 -5.49 4.27
N GLU A 133 14.91 -5.73 4.35
CA GLU A 133 14.34 -7.08 4.42
C GLU A 133 14.47 -7.83 3.09
N SER A 134 14.44 -7.14 1.95
CA SER A 134 14.69 -7.76 0.63
C SER A 134 16.15 -8.17 0.40
N LYS A 135 17.07 -7.88 1.33
CA LYS A 135 18.53 -8.07 1.19
C LYS A 135 19.12 -7.36 -0.03
N ARG A 136 18.39 -6.42 -0.63
CA ARG A 136 18.86 -5.57 -1.74
C ARG A 136 19.82 -4.49 -1.26
N LEU A 137 19.94 -4.28 0.05
CA LEU A 137 20.86 -3.33 0.69
C LEU A 137 22.32 -3.80 0.83
N ILE A 138 22.71 -4.95 0.29
CA ILE A 138 24.13 -5.34 0.31
C ILE A 138 24.96 -4.56 -0.73
N ASP A 139 24.35 -4.00 -1.78
CA ASP A 139 25.09 -3.40 -2.90
C ASP A 139 24.71 -1.95 -3.30
N LEU A 140 23.87 -1.25 -2.52
CA LEU A 140 23.55 0.15 -2.82
C LEU A 140 24.16 1.06 -1.76
N ASP A 141 25.20 1.78 -2.20
CA ASP A 141 25.79 2.90 -1.49
C ASP A 141 24.66 3.82 -1.00
N THR A 142 24.61 4.04 0.31
CA THR A 142 23.45 4.64 1.00
C THR A 142 23.52 6.16 0.99
N ASP A 143 24.00 6.77 -0.10
CA ASP A 143 23.91 8.22 -0.25
C ASP A 143 22.43 8.61 -0.48
N PRO A 144 21.86 9.47 0.38
CA PRO A 144 20.48 9.92 0.25
C PRO A 144 20.15 10.67 -1.05
N ASN A 145 21.14 10.98 -1.89
CA ASN A 145 20.99 11.60 -3.20
C ASN A 145 21.06 10.61 -4.38
N ASP A 146 21.42 9.34 -4.16
CA ASP A 146 21.81 8.40 -5.23
C ASP A 146 20.68 7.50 -5.78
N PHE A 147 19.41 7.77 -5.47
CA PHE A 147 18.35 6.92 -6.00
C PHE A 147 18.07 7.19 -7.49
N VAL A 148 18.34 6.13 -8.26
CA VAL A 148 18.11 5.84 -9.67
C VAL A 148 16.95 6.63 -10.30
N GLN A 149 17.29 7.52 -11.25
CA GLN A 149 16.40 7.98 -12.31
C GLN A 149 16.40 6.96 -13.45
N TYR A 150 15.22 6.45 -13.82
CA TYR A 150 14.94 5.97 -15.16
C TYR A 150 13.87 6.87 -15.78
#